data_AF-A0A350BJK7-F1
#
_entry.id   AF-A0A350BJK7-F1
#
_cell.length_a   1.000
_cell.length_b   1.000
_cell.length_c   1.000
_cell.angle_alpha   90.00
_cell.angle_beta   90.00
_cell.angle_gamma   90.00
#
_symmetry.space_group_name_H-M   'P 1'
#
loop_
_entity.id
_entity.type
_entity.pdbx_description
1 polymer ?
#
loop_
_entity_poly.entity_id
_entity_poly.type
_entity_poly.pdbx_seq_one_letter_code
_entity_poly.pdbx_strand_id
1 'polypeptide(L)'
;MKHIPKQELHGFHDGRLSAEREREIVLHISSCNACRMESEDLARIRSWILSAGDVRPHSSFAGDAETRAYDTEQLEGQWLGIEKVAARTVLVLSVLVAALTAFSMIASPPASASVDAVLNDDRQDSTVVQFMVEHEISRDEALVAAVTKQE
;
A
#
# COMPACT_ATOMS: atom_id res chain seq x y z
N MET A 1 -5.68 19.55 9.54
CA MET A 1 -6.76 19.36 8.55
C MET A 1 -6.24 18.41 7.46
N LYS A 2 -7.05 17.45 7.02
CA LYS A 2 -6.67 16.52 5.93
C LYS A 2 -6.86 17.23 4.59
N HIS A 3 -5.84 17.24 3.73
CA HIS A 3 -5.93 17.83 2.39
C HIS A 3 -6.74 16.95 1.43
N ILE A 4 -7.30 17.57 0.38
CA ILE A 4 -7.96 16.85 -0.72
C ILE A 4 -6.87 16.13 -1.54
N PRO A 5 -7.03 14.84 -1.89
CA PRO A 5 -6.12 14.16 -2.81
C PRO A 5 -6.09 14.85 -4.18
N LYS A 6 -4.91 14.99 -4.78
CA LYS A 6 -4.74 15.67 -6.08
C LYS A 6 -5.66 15.15 -7.19
N GLN A 7 -5.85 13.84 -7.24
CA GLN A 7 -6.73 13.19 -8.23
C GLN A 7 -8.17 13.70 -8.15
N GLU A 8 -8.68 13.96 -6.95
CA GLU A 8 -10.03 14.48 -6.77
C GLU A 8 -10.11 15.96 -7.13
N LEU A 9 -9.08 16.74 -6.81
CA LEU A 9 -9.02 18.14 -7.22
C LEU A 9 -8.98 18.28 -8.75
N HIS A 10 -8.27 17.40 -9.44
CA HIS A 10 -8.31 17.33 -10.91
C HIS A 10 -9.70 16.93 -11.41
N GLY A 11 -10.29 15.88 -10.83
CA GLY A 11 -11.65 15.44 -11.16
C GLY A 11 -12.71 16.53 -10.99
N PHE A 12 -12.55 17.42 -10.01
CA PHE A 12 -13.40 18.60 -9.81
C PHE A 12 -13.30 19.57 -10.99
N HIS A 13 -12.08 19.88 -11.47
CA HIS A 13 -11.89 20.77 -12.62
C HIS A 13 -12.34 20.16 -13.96
N ASP A 14 -12.27 18.83 -14.07
CA ASP A 14 -12.72 18.06 -15.23
C ASP A 14 -14.24 17.79 -15.23
N GLY A 15 -14.96 18.11 -14.14
CA GLY A 15 -16.40 17.82 -14.00
C GLY A 15 -16.74 16.33 -13.92
N ARG A 16 -15.80 15.50 -13.41
CA ARG A 16 -15.94 14.04 -13.33
C ARG A 16 -16.42 13.54 -11.97
N LEU A 17 -16.72 14.45 -11.05
CA LEU A 17 -17.17 14.12 -9.70
C LEU A 17 -18.69 14.09 -9.61
N SER A 18 -19.21 13.40 -8.59
CA SER A 18 -20.63 13.52 -8.24
C SER A 18 -20.92 14.90 -7.65
N ALA A 19 -22.14 15.40 -7.86
CA ALA A 19 -22.56 16.71 -7.33
C ALA A 19 -22.38 16.84 -5.81
N GLU A 20 -22.49 15.74 -5.07
CA GLU A 20 -22.24 15.75 -3.63
C GLU A 20 -20.75 15.96 -3.31
N ARG A 21 -19.86 15.25 -4.01
CA ARG A 21 -18.42 15.38 -3.81
C ARG A 21 -17.91 16.76 -4.22
N GLU A 22 -18.47 17.34 -5.28
CA GLU A 22 -18.15 18.71 -5.67
C GLU A 22 -18.47 19.73 -4.56
N ARG A 23 -19.63 19.62 -3.91
CA ARG A 23 -20.00 20.49 -2.79
C ARG A 23 -19.04 20.37 -1.62
N GLU A 24 -18.66 19.15 -1.26
CA GLU A 24 -17.68 18.90 -0.19
C GLU A 24 -16.32 19.55 -0.50
N ILE A 25 -15.86 19.44 -1.75
CA ILE A 25 -14.60 20.05 -2.21
C ILE A 25 -14.69 21.58 -2.17
N VAL A 26 -15.81 22.17 -2.62
CA VAL A 26 -16.03 23.62 -2.55
C VAL A 26 -15.99 24.12 -1.10
N LEU A 27 -16.65 23.42 -0.17
CA LEU A 27 -16.61 23.74 1.25
C LEU A 27 -15.17 23.65 1.80
N HIS A 28 -14.43 22.60 1.42
CA HIS A 28 -13.04 22.44 1.86
C HIS A 28 -12.12 23.54 1.30
N ILE A 29 -12.24 23.89 0.03
CA ILE A 29 -11.44 24.95 -0.62
C ILE A 29 -11.70 26.31 0.05
N SER A 30 -12.93 26.58 0.48
CA SER A 30 -13.24 27.83 1.19
C SER A 30 -12.52 27.96 2.54
N SER A 31 -12.19 26.84 3.19
CA SER A 31 -11.58 26.80 4.52
C SER A 31 -10.08 26.42 4.53
N CYS A 32 -9.55 25.86 3.43
CA CYS A 32 -8.15 25.44 3.33
C CYS A 32 -7.38 26.25 2.28
N ASN A 33 -6.48 27.13 2.73
CA ASN A 33 -5.68 27.99 1.83
C ASN A 33 -4.80 27.18 0.86
N ALA A 34 -4.22 26.06 1.29
CA ALA A 34 -3.37 25.23 0.44
C ALA A 34 -4.15 24.64 -0.75
N CYS A 35 -5.30 24.03 -0.47
CA CYS A 35 -6.17 23.47 -1.51
C CYS A 35 -6.76 24.56 -2.41
N ARG A 36 -7.00 25.75 -1.88
CA ARG A 36 -7.45 26.91 -2.68
C ARG A 36 -6.41 27.36 -3.69
N MET A 37 -5.16 27.55 -3.26
CA MET A 37 -4.08 27.94 -4.17
C MET A 37 -3.88 26.89 -5.28
N GLU A 38 -3.89 25.60 -4.92
CA GLU A 38 -3.76 24.52 -5.90
C GLU A 38 -4.94 24.51 -6.89
N SER A 39 -6.16 24.76 -6.41
CA SER A 39 -7.34 24.88 -7.27
C SER A 39 -7.28 26.09 -8.20
N GLU A 40 -6.77 27.23 -7.73
CA GLU A 40 -6.60 28.45 -8.53
C GLU A 40 -5.53 28.26 -9.62
N ASP A 41 -4.45 27.55 -9.31
CA ASP A 41 -3.41 27.22 -10.28
C ASP A 41 -3.95 26.28 -11.38
N LEU A 42 -4.72 25.26 -11.01
CA LEU A 42 -5.40 24.40 -11.99
C LEU A 42 -6.39 25.18 -12.87
N ALA A 43 -7.16 26.09 -12.29
CA ALA A 43 -8.06 26.97 -13.05
C ALA A 43 -7.31 27.86 -14.03
N ARG A 44 -6.13 28.37 -13.64
CA ARG A 44 -5.26 29.18 -14.51
C ARG A 44 -4.65 28.37 -15.65
N ILE A 45 -4.21 27.14 -15.38
CA ILE A 45 -3.71 26.24 -16.42
C ILE A 45 -4.83 25.93 -17.41
N ARG A 46 -6.03 25.60 -16.92
CA ARG A 46 -7.19 25.35 -17.77
C ARG A 46 -7.54 26.56 -18.64
N SER A 47 -7.57 27.76 -18.08
CA SER A 47 -7.86 28.96 -18.86
C SER A 47 -6.78 29.24 -19.90
N TRP A 48 -5.50 29.02 -19.57
CA TRP A 48 -4.40 29.13 -20.51
C TRP A 48 -4.53 28.14 -21.68
N ILE A 49 -4.83 26.86 -21.40
CA ILE A 49 -5.08 25.84 -22.43
C ILE A 49 -6.24 26.26 -23.34
N LEU A 50 -7.36 26.71 -22.76
CA LEU A 50 -8.52 27.15 -23.53
C LEU A 50 -8.22 28.42 -24.35
N SER A 51 -7.32 29.28 -23.86
CA SER A 51 -6.90 30.49 -24.57
C SER A 51 -5.96 30.21 -25.76
N ALA A 52 -5.36 29.02 -25.83
CA ALA A 52 -4.47 28.63 -26.93
C ALA A 52 -5.19 28.53 -28.30
N GLY A 53 -6.52 28.63 -28.31
CA GLY A 53 -7.34 28.73 -29.52
C GLY A 53 -7.83 27.38 -30.03
N ASP A 54 -8.47 27.40 -31.20
CA ASP A 54 -9.00 26.21 -31.86
C ASP A 54 -7.85 25.36 -32.41
N VAL A 55 -7.41 24.39 -31.60
CA VAL A 55 -6.44 23.38 -32.03
C VAL A 55 -7.17 22.43 -32.96
N ARG A 56 -7.06 22.67 -34.27
CA ARG A 56 -7.58 21.75 -35.27
C ARG A 56 -6.74 20.48 -35.27
N PRO A 57 -7.29 19.33 -34.86
CA PRO A 57 -6.54 18.09 -34.92
C PRO A 57 -6.26 17.74 -36.38
N HIS A 58 -5.16 17.03 -36.62
CA HIS A 58 -4.82 16.51 -37.95
C HIS A 58 -5.93 15.57 -38.46
N SER A 59 -6.10 15.44 -39.78
CA SER A 59 -7.18 14.62 -40.36
C SER A 59 -7.13 13.14 -39.96
N SER A 60 -5.95 12.63 -39.60
CA SER A 60 -5.78 11.26 -39.10
C SER A 60 -6.18 11.09 -37.63
N PHE A 61 -6.27 12.18 -36.86
CA PHE A 61 -6.47 12.12 -35.40
C PHE A 61 -7.74 11.36 -35.01
N ALA A 62 -8.83 11.55 -35.76
CA ALA A 62 -10.08 10.85 -35.48
C ALA A 62 -9.92 9.32 -35.61
N GLY A 63 -9.27 8.86 -36.69
CA GLY A 63 -9.00 7.43 -36.90
C GLY A 63 -7.98 6.87 -35.90
N ASP A 64 -6.95 7.66 -35.57
CA ASP A 64 -5.93 7.29 -34.59
C ASP A 64 -6.53 7.19 -33.17
N ALA A 65 -7.46 8.08 -32.82
CA ALA A 65 -8.16 8.07 -31.54
C ALA A 65 -9.16 6.90 -31.45
N GLU A 66 -9.90 6.63 -32.51
CA GLU A 66 -10.84 5.50 -32.59
C GLU A 66 -10.11 4.16 -32.46
N THR A 67 -9.01 3.99 -33.19
CA THR A 67 -8.20 2.77 -33.12
C THR A 67 -7.66 2.54 -31.71
N ARG A 68 -7.17 3.59 -31.04
CA ARG A 68 -6.67 3.49 -29.66
C ARG A 68 -7.76 3.24 -28.63
N ALA A 69 -8.94 3.83 -28.80
CA ALA A 69 -10.08 3.58 -27.92
C ALA A 69 -10.48 2.10 -27.97
N TYR A 70 -10.54 1.53 -29.18
CA TYR A 70 -10.84 0.12 -29.39
C TYR A 70 -9.78 -0.82 -28.81
N ASP A 71 -8.49 -0.51 -29.00
CA ASP A 71 -7.39 -1.30 -28.42
C ASP A 71 -7.44 -1.31 -26.88
N THR A 72 -7.83 -0.19 -26.26
CA THR A 72 -7.91 -0.08 -24.80
C THR A 72 -9.06 -0.93 -24.24
N GLU A 73 -10.22 -0.94 -24.91
CA GLU A 73 -11.35 -1.81 -24.54
C GLU A 73 -11.02 -3.30 -24.70
N GLN A 74 -10.25 -3.69 -25.74
CA GLN A 74 -9.80 -5.07 -25.88
C GLN A 74 -8.83 -5.48 -24.78
N LEU A 75 -7.90 -4.62 -24.39
CA LEU A 75 -6.97 -4.90 -23.30
C LEU A 75 -7.71 -5.05 -21.97
N GLU A 76 -8.67 -4.19 -21.65
CA GLU A 76 -9.47 -4.32 -20.42
C GLU A 76 -10.39 -5.57 -20.45
N GLY A 77 -10.97 -5.90 -21.60
CA GLY A 77 -11.75 -7.12 -21.80
C GLY A 77 -10.92 -8.39 -21.65
N GLN A 78 -9.63 -8.36 -21.99
CA GLN A 78 -8.72 -9.51 -21.88
C GLN A 78 -8.38 -9.84 -20.42
N TRP A 79 -8.38 -8.86 -19.50
CA TRP A 79 -8.18 -9.10 -18.06
C TRP A 79 -9.39 -9.73 -17.36
N LEU A 80 -10.61 -9.51 -17.86
CA LEU A 80 -11.84 -10.09 -17.28
C LEU A 80 -11.97 -11.61 -17.52
N GLY A 81 -11.26 -12.17 -18.50
CA GLY A 81 -11.25 -13.61 -18.79
C GLY A 81 -10.29 -14.41 -17.90
N ILE A 82 -9.13 -13.85 -17.56
CA ILE A 82 -8.10 -14.52 -16.76
C ILE A 82 -8.45 -14.56 -15.28
N GLU A 83 -9.30 -13.67 -14.77
CA GLU A 83 -9.64 -13.62 -13.35
C GLU A 83 -10.29 -14.93 -12.85
N LYS A 84 -11.20 -15.52 -13.65
CA LYS A 84 -11.83 -16.81 -13.31
C LYS A 84 -10.85 -17.98 -13.36
N VAL A 85 -9.87 -17.92 -14.25
CA VAL A 85 -8.83 -18.96 -14.38
C VAL A 85 -7.80 -18.82 -13.25
N ALA A 86 -7.40 -17.59 -12.92
CA ALA A 86 -6.53 -17.26 -11.80
C ALA A 86 -7.15 -17.68 -10.45
N ALA A 87 -8.44 -17.36 -10.22
CA ALA A 87 -9.14 -17.76 -9.01
C ALA A 87 -9.19 -19.29 -8.84
N ARG A 88 -9.47 -20.03 -9.92
CA ARG A 88 -9.48 -21.51 -9.89
C ARG A 88 -8.09 -22.10 -9.65
N THR A 89 -7.05 -21.56 -10.28
CA THR A 89 -5.68 -22.05 -10.10
C THR A 89 -5.17 -21.81 -8.69
N VAL A 90 -5.45 -20.65 -8.09
CA VAL A 90 -5.12 -20.34 -6.69
C VAL A 90 -5.82 -21.31 -5.72
N LEU A 91 -7.11 -21.60 -5.95
CA LEU A 91 -7.88 -22.52 -5.11
C LEU A 91 -7.35 -23.96 -5.22
N VAL A 92 -7.02 -24.42 -6.43
CA VAL A 92 -6.42 -25.75 -6.64
C VAL A 92 -5.05 -25.85 -5.95
N LEU A 93 -4.21 -24.81 -6.07
CA LEU A 93 -2.91 -24.75 -5.41
C LEU A 93 -3.03 -24.77 -3.89
N SER A 94 -3.98 -24.02 -3.30
CA SER A 94 -4.16 -23.99 -1.85
C SER A 94 -4.61 -25.34 -1.30
N VAL A 95 -5.54 -26.03 -1.99
CA VAL A 95 -5.97 -27.38 -1.64
C VAL A 95 -4.82 -28.38 -1.76
N LEU A 96 -4.01 -28.28 -2.82
CA LEU A 96 -2.83 -29.13 -3.01
C LEU A 96 -1.83 -28.96 -1.86
N VAL A 97 -1.50 -27.72 -1.50
CA VAL A 97 -0.58 -27.42 -0.39
C VAL A 97 -1.12 -27.97 0.93
N ALA A 98 -2.42 -27.77 1.22
CA ALA A 98 -3.04 -28.32 2.42
C ALA A 98 -3.05 -29.85 2.46
N ALA A 99 -3.23 -30.50 1.32
CA ALA A 99 -3.15 -31.96 1.22
C ALA A 99 -1.73 -32.48 1.46
N LEU A 100 -0.72 -31.81 0.90
CA LEU A 100 0.68 -32.17 1.10
C LEU A 100 1.14 -31.97 2.55
N THR A 101 0.70 -30.89 3.21
CA THR A 101 1.02 -30.67 4.63
C THR A 101 0.35 -31.71 5.52
N ALA A 102 -0.93 -32.02 5.28
CA ALA A 102 -1.63 -33.09 6.01
C ALA A 102 -0.98 -34.46 5.79
N PHE A 103 -0.58 -34.77 4.56
CA PHE A 103 0.13 -36.00 4.23
C PHE A 103 1.48 -36.08 4.93
N SER A 104 2.24 -34.98 4.96
CA SER A 104 3.52 -34.91 5.68
C SER A 104 3.36 -35.14 7.18
N MET A 105 2.28 -34.66 7.81
CA MET A 105 2.01 -34.91 9.23
C MET A 105 1.72 -36.40 9.52
N ILE A 106 1.10 -37.11 8.57
CA ILE A 106 0.82 -38.55 8.70
C ILE A 106 2.10 -39.37 8.47
N ALA A 107 2.88 -39.03 7.44
CA ALA A 107 4.09 -39.75 7.07
C ALA A 107 5.27 -39.48 8.00
N SER A 108 5.30 -38.29 8.61
CA SER A 108 6.33 -37.86 9.54
C SER A 108 5.65 -37.19 10.74
N PRO A 109 5.11 -37.97 11.69
CA PRO A 109 4.57 -37.39 12.92
C PRO A 109 5.66 -36.53 13.55
N PRO A 110 5.35 -35.27 13.93
CA PRO A 110 6.33 -34.41 14.57
C PRO A 110 6.87 -35.15 15.79
N ALA A 111 8.20 -35.25 15.88
CA ALA A 111 8.88 -35.82 17.04
C ALA A 111 8.75 -34.87 18.25
N SER A 112 7.52 -34.59 18.70
CA SER A 112 7.21 -33.82 19.89
C SER A 112 7.44 -34.60 21.19
N ALA A 113 8.24 -35.66 21.17
CA ALA A 113 8.64 -36.43 22.35
C ALA A 113 10.10 -36.19 22.79
N SER A 114 10.83 -35.27 22.15
CA SER A 114 12.27 -35.06 22.46
C SER A 114 12.61 -33.70 23.09
N VAL A 115 11.68 -32.74 23.16
CA VAL A 115 11.96 -31.43 23.77
C VAL A 115 11.96 -31.51 25.30
N ASP A 116 11.19 -32.42 25.89
CA ASP A 116 11.21 -32.66 27.35
C ASP A 116 12.50 -33.36 27.83
N ALA A 117 13.22 -34.05 26.95
CA ALA A 117 14.51 -34.66 27.30
C ALA A 117 15.66 -33.64 27.30
N VAL A 118 15.60 -32.61 26.44
CA VAL A 118 16.62 -31.56 26.38
C VAL A 118 16.41 -30.50 27.47
N LEU A 119 15.17 -30.25 27.90
CA LEU A 119 14.90 -29.29 28.98
C LEU A 119 15.07 -29.86 30.40
N ASN A 120 15.17 -31.18 30.57
CA ASN A 120 15.42 -31.81 31.87
C ASN A 120 16.89 -32.18 32.14
N ASP A 121 17.78 -32.09 31.15
CA ASP A 121 19.20 -32.47 31.31
C ASP A 121 20.08 -31.32 31.83
N ASP A 122 19.66 -30.06 31.70
CA ASP A 122 20.48 -28.89 32.07
C ASP A 122 20.31 -28.38 33.51
N ARG A 123 19.67 -29.15 34.40
CA ARG A 123 19.37 -28.69 35.77
C ARG A 123 20.39 -29.11 36.85
N GLN A 124 21.55 -29.65 36.48
CA GLN A 124 22.56 -30.09 37.46
C GLN A 124 23.86 -29.29 37.56
N ASP A 125 24.20 -28.37 36.64
CA ASP A 125 25.41 -27.55 36.80
C ASP A 125 25.13 -26.16 37.40
N SER A 126 24.92 -26.23 38.71
CA SER A 126 25.25 -25.21 39.72
C SER A 126 26.63 -24.57 39.46
N THR A 127 26.67 -23.24 39.28
CA THR A 127 27.58 -22.26 39.93
C THR A 127 27.65 -20.88 39.24
N VAL A 128 27.09 -20.69 38.05
CA VAL A 128 27.28 -19.42 37.29
C VAL A 128 26.20 -18.35 37.52
N VAL A 129 25.05 -18.69 38.12
CA VAL A 129 23.93 -17.73 38.27
C VAL A 129 24.06 -16.80 39.49
N GLN A 130 25.12 -16.91 40.30
CA GLN A 130 25.33 -16.06 41.48
C GLN A 130 26.10 -14.76 41.20
N PHE A 131 26.31 -14.35 39.93
CA PHE A 131 27.08 -13.13 39.62
C PHE A 131 26.43 -12.13 38.65
N MET A 132 25.14 -12.28 38.29
CA MET A 132 24.46 -11.27 37.43
C MET A 132 23.10 -10.81 37.95
N VAL A 133 22.93 -10.78 39.27
CA VAL A 133 21.96 -9.89 39.93
C VAL A 133 22.78 -8.83 40.66
N GLU A 134 23.12 -7.74 39.96
CA GLU A 134 23.35 -6.39 40.48
C GLU A 134 24.03 -5.53 39.41
N HIS A 135 23.26 -5.04 38.45
CA HIS A 135 23.43 -3.69 37.88
C HIS A 135 22.22 -3.43 36.97
N GLU A 136 21.08 -3.13 37.60
CA GLU A 136 20.06 -2.31 36.93
C GLU A 136 20.70 -0.95 36.68
N ILE A 137 21.18 -0.73 35.45
CA ILE A 137 21.56 0.60 34.99
C ILE A 137 20.28 1.44 35.03
N SER A 138 20.23 2.34 36.02
CA SER A 138 19.15 3.31 36.16
C SER A 138 19.05 4.11 34.87
N ARG A 139 17.82 4.41 34.45
CA ARG A 139 17.48 5.08 33.19
C ARG A 139 18.20 6.43 33.01
N ASP A 140 18.66 7.01 34.11
CA ASP A 140 19.39 8.28 34.13
C ASP A 140 20.86 8.13 33.69
N GLU A 141 21.51 6.97 33.92
CA GLU A 141 22.89 6.71 33.45
C GLU A 141 22.94 6.46 31.93
N ALA A 142 21.90 5.85 31.37
CA ALA A 142 21.78 5.66 29.92
C ALA A 142 21.64 6.99 29.16
N LEU A 143 21.02 8.01 29.78
CA LEU A 143 20.89 9.34 29.21
C LEU A 143 22.21 10.11 29.23
N VAL A 144 23.02 9.99 30.28
CA VAL A 144 24.34 10.63 30.35
C VAL A 144 25.30 10.04 29.32
N ALA A 145 25.31 8.71 29.15
CA ALA A 145 26.16 8.04 28.16
C ALA A 145 25.81 8.36 26.70
N ALA A 146 24.54 8.68 26.42
CA ALA A 146 24.09 9.11 25.09
C ALA A 146 24.51 10.56 24.78
N VAL A 147 24.58 11.43 25.78
CA VAL A 147 24.96 12.85 25.63
C VAL A 147 26.47 13.02 25.48
N THR A 148 27.28 12.20 26.14
CA THR A 148 28.76 12.31 26.09
C THR A 148 29.40 11.69 24.85
N LYS A 149 28.63 11.05 23.96
CA LYS A 149 29.15 10.37 22.75
C LYS A 149 29.05 11.23 21.48
N GLN A 150 28.76 12.52 21.64
CA GLN A 150 28.55 13.45 20.53
C GLN A 150 29.60 14.58 20.42
N GLU A 151 30.80 14.35 20.98
CA GLU A 151 32.02 15.11 20.65
C GLU A 151 33.01 14.24 19.88
#